data_AF-A0A967MJ02-F1
#
_entry.id   AF-A0A967MJ02-F1
#
_cell.length_a   1.000
_cell.length_b   1.000
_cell.length_c   1.000
_cell.angle_alpha   90.00
_cell.angle_beta   90.00
_cell.angle_gamma   90.00
#
_symmetry.space_group_name_H-M   'P 1'
#
loop_
_entity.id
_entity.type
_entity.pdbx_description
1 polymer ?
#
loop_
_entity_poly.entity_id
_entity_poly.type
_entity_poly.pdbx_seq_one_letter_code
_entity_poly.pdbx_strand_id
1 'polypeptide(L)' 'MSLLKLGVVAIVVLVVQLTVFVDVRLFGVAPELIALLAVLAGFLAGPERGPRVAFGLGLLWDIYLATPLGLTAFTLAVVA' A
#
# COMPACT_ATOMS: atom_id res chain seq x y z
N MET A 1 -4.97 -15.49 1.72
CA MET A 1 -5.03 -14.74 0.45
C MET A 1 -4.02 -15.36 -0.51
N SER A 2 -4.36 -15.65 -1.77
CA SER A 2 -3.34 -16.08 -2.74
C SER A 2 -2.49 -14.88 -3.18
N LEU A 3 -1.21 -15.11 -3.50
CA LEU A 3 -0.29 -14.06 -3.97
C LEU A 3 -0.80 -13.39 -5.26
N LEU A 4 -1.37 -14.17 -6.18
CA LEU A 4 -1.97 -13.64 -7.40
C LEU A 4 -3.11 -12.66 -7.09
N LYS A 5 -4.02 -13.03 -6.18
CA LYS A 5 -5.14 -12.16 -5.78
C LYS A 5 -4.62 -10.87 -5.16
N LEU A 6 -3.63 -10.96 -4.27
CA LEU A 6 -3.02 -9.79 -3.63
C LEU A 6 -2.37 -8.87 -4.68
N GLY A 7 -1.59 -9.44 -5.61
CA GLY A 7 -0.94 -8.66 -6.67
C GLY A 7 -1.94 -7.96 -7.58
N VAL A 8 -3.00 -8.63 -8.01
CA VAL A 8 -4.07 -8.02 -8.83
C VAL A 8 -4.74 -6.87 -8.07
N VAL A 9 -5.10 -7.08 -6.80
CA VAL A 9 -5.70 -6.02 -5.98
C VAL A 9 -4.74 -4.84 -5.80
N ALA A 10 -3.46 -5.10 -5.55
CA ALA A 10 -2.45 -4.04 -5.39
C ALA A 10 -2.32 -3.17 -6.65
N ILE A 11 -2.27 -3.80 -7.83
CA ILE A 11 -2.21 -3.07 -9.11
C ILE A 11 -3.49 -2.28 -9.35
N VAL A 12 -4.68 -2.85 -9.10
CA VAL A 12 -5.94 -2.12 -9.24
C VAL A 12 -5.99 -0.91 -8.32
N VAL A 13 -5.59 -1.07 -7.06
CA VAL A 13 -5.54 0.03 -6.08
C VAL A 13 -4.53 1.10 -6.51
N LEU A 14 -3.36 0.71 -7.04
CA LEU A 14 -2.38 1.65 -7.56
C LEU A 14 -2.95 2.45 -8.74
N VAL A 15 -3.60 1.79 -9.70
CA VAL A 15 -4.24 2.49 -10.82
C VAL A 15 -5.31 3.47 -10.33
N VAL A 16 -6.15 3.05 -9.37
CA VAL A 16 -7.16 3.93 -8.77
C VAL A 16 -6.54 5.12 -8.03
N GLN A 17 -5.46 4.90 -7.27
CA GLN A 17 -4.70 5.95 -6.58
C GLN A 17 -4.20 7.01 -7.58
N LEU A 18 -3.62 6.55 -8.70
CA LEU A 18 -2.96 7.41 -9.68
C LEU A 18 -3.91 8.08 -10.67
N THR A 19 -5.13 7.55 -10.85
CA THR A 19 -6.07 8.06 -11.87
C THR A 19 -7.31 8.70 -11.27
N VAL A 20 -7.97 8.04 -10.33
CA VAL A 20 -9.23 8.52 -9.74
C VAL A 20 -8.97 9.43 -8.55
N PHE A 21 -7.94 9.13 -7.76
CA PHE A 21 -7.64 9.81 -6.50
C PHE A 21 -6.56 10.89 -6.59
N VAL A 22 -6.08 11.21 -7.81
CA VAL A 22 -5.01 12.20 -8.03
C VAL A 22 -5.31 13.55 -7.37
N ASP A 23 -6.52 14.07 -7.55
CA ASP A 23 -6.97 15.36 -7.03
C ASP A 23 -7.97 15.25 -5.87
N VAL A 24 -8.26 14.03 -5.41
CA VAL A 24 -9.15 13.83 -4.28
C VAL A 24 -8.46 14.33 -3.01
N ARG A 25 -9.16 15.19 -2.27
CA ARG A 25 -8.73 15.69 -0.97
C ARG A 25 -9.91 15.62 0.00
N LEU A 26 -9.75 14.89 1.10
CA LEU A 26 -10.72 14.81 2.18
C LEU A 26 -10.28 15.74 3.29
N PHE A 27 -11.07 16.77 3.60
CA PHE A 27 -10.71 17.80 4.58
C PHE A 27 -9.32 18.43 4.32
N GLY A 28 -8.93 18.54 3.04
CA GLY A 28 -7.63 19.05 2.62
C GLY A 28 -6.50 18.02 2.57
N VAL A 29 -6.73 16.77 2.99
CA VAL A 29 -5.71 15.71 3.03
C VAL A 29 -5.89 14.74 1.85
N ALA A 30 -4.80 14.42 1.15
CA ALA A 30 -4.80 13.40 0.11
C ALA A 30 -4.86 12.00 0.76
N PRO A 31 -5.87 11.17 0.44
CA PRO A 31 -5.91 9.81 0.95
C PRO A 31 -4.88 8.92 0.25
N GLU A 32 -4.27 8.02 1.02
CA GLU A 32 -3.26 7.09 0.53
C GLU A 32 -3.80 5.66 0.54
N LEU A 33 -4.32 5.23 -0.61
CA LEU A 33 -5.01 3.94 -0.72
C LEU A 33 -4.06 2.74 -0.58
N ILE A 34 -2.78 2.89 -0.97
CA ILE A 34 -1.79 1.81 -0.79
C ILE A 34 -1.54 1.57 0.70
N ALA A 35 -1.44 2.63 1.51
CA ALA A 35 -1.28 2.50 2.96
C ALA A 35 -2.49 1.79 3.59
N LEU A 36 -3.72 2.15 3.19
CA LEU A 36 -4.94 1.47 3.63
C LEU A 36 -4.93 -0.01 3.24
N LEU A 37 -4.56 -0.32 1.99
CA LEU A 37 -4.46 -1.70 1.52
C LEU A 37 -3.42 -2.49 2.32
N ALA A 38 -2.26 -1.89 2.62
CA ALA A 38 -1.19 -2.53 3.37
C ALA A 38 -1.61 -2.93 4.79
N VAL A 39 -2.30 -2.04 5.51
CA VAL A 39 -2.83 -2.33 6.85
C VAL A 39 -3.90 -3.44 6.80
N LEU A 40 -4.86 -3.35 5.88
CA LEU A 40 -5.93 -4.34 5.77
C LEU A 40 -5.40 -5.71 5.32
N ALA A 41 -4.52 -5.75 4.32
CA ALA A 41 -3.91 -6.97 3.83
C ALA A 41 -2.97 -7.58 4.88
N GLY A 42 -2.24 -6.74 5.62
CA GLY A 42 -1.38 -7.16 6.73
C GLY A 42 -2.17 -7.79 7.86
N PHE A 43 -3.24 -7.12 8.31
CA PHE A 43 -4.18 -7.63 9.31
C PHE A 43 -4.77 -8.99 8.91
N LEU A 44 -5.23 -9.14 7.66
CA LEU A 44 -5.77 -10.40 7.15
C LEU A 44 -4.72 -11.51 6.98
N ALA A 45 -3.44 -11.15 6.83
CA ALA A 45 -2.33 -12.11 6.74
C ALA A 45 -1.87 -12.61 8.13
N GLY A 46 -2.23 -11.89 9.20
CA GLY A 46 -1.86 -12.19 10.58
C GLY A 46 -0.44 -11.70 10.95
N PRO A 47 -0.09 -11.72 12.25
CA PRO A 47 1.09 -11.02 12.77
C PRO A 47 2.43 -11.51 12.20
N GLU A 48 2.54 -12.79 11.81
CA GLU A 48 3.79 -13.36 11.27
C GLU A 48 4.03 -13.01 9.78
N ARG A 49 2.97 -12.72 9.03
CA ARG A 49 3.03 -12.51 7.57
C ARG A 49 2.66 -11.08 7.18
N GLY A 50 1.93 -10.37 8.02
CA GLY A 50 1.44 -9.02 7.81
C GLY A 50 2.53 -8.03 7.47
N PRO A 51 3.60 -7.91 8.28
CA PRO A 51 4.72 -7.01 8.00
C PRO A 51 5.35 -7.26 6.62
N ARG A 52 5.49 -8.53 6.21
CA ARG A 52 6.06 -8.90 4.90
C ARG A 52 5.14 -8.53 3.74
N VAL A 53 3.83 -8.71 3.91
CA VAL A 53 2.82 -8.33 2.92
C VAL A 53 2.78 -6.80 2.76
N ALA A 54 2.75 -6.06 3.86
CA ALA A 54 2.72 -4.60 3.86
C ALA A 54 4.01 -4.00 3.31
N PHE A 55 5.18 -4.59 3.64
CA PHE A 55 6.46 -4.22 3.03
C PHE A 55 6.43 -4.31 1.50
N GLY A 56 5.94 -5.42 0.96
CA GLY A 56 5.84 -5.60 -0.49
C GLY A 56 4.90 -4.59 -1.17
N LEU A 57 3.80 -4.23 -0.51
CA LEU A 57 2.88 -3.20 -1.00
C LEU A 57 3.49 -1.79 -0.93
N GLY A 58 4.25 -1.49 0.13
CA GLY A 58 4.98 -0.22 0.22
C GLY A 58 6.12 -0.12 -0.79
N LEU A 59 6.81 -1.22 -1.10
CA LEU A 59 7.82 -1.24 -2.17
C LEU A 59 7.21 -0.91 -3.54
N LEU A 60 6.00 -1.41 -3.82
CA LEU A 60 5.28 -1.07 -5.05
C LEU A 60 5.03 0.45 -5.14
N TRP A 61 4.76 1.09 -4.01
CA TRP A 61 4.50 2.53 -3.93
C TRP A 61 5.77 3.38 -4.00
N ASP A 62 6.84 2.92 -3.36
CA ASP A 62 8.14 3.59 -3.37
C ASP A 62 8.74 3.72 -4.78
N ILE A 63 8.33 2.90 -5.75
CA ILE A 63 8.72 3.05 -7.17
C ILE A 63 8.14 4.34 -7.77
N TYR A 64 6.97 4.78 -7.31
CA TYR A 64 6.29 5.94 -7.84
C TYR A 64 6.64 7.24 -7.10
N LEU A 65 6.86 7.16 -5.78
CA LEU A 65 7.15 8.33 -4.97
C LEU A 65 8.53 8.92 -5.24
N ALA A 66 8.65 10.25 -5.13
CA ALA A 66 9.93 10.96 -5.17
C ALA A 66 10.68 10.91 -3.81
N THR A 67 10.40 9.91 -2.98
CA THR A 67 11.06 9.66 -1.69
C THR A 67 12.11 8.55 -1.82
N PRO A 68 13.02 8.39 -0.85
CA PRO A 68 13.97 7.27 -0.86
C PRO A 68 13.24 5.93 -0.96
N LEU A 69 13.71 5.08 -1.88
CA LEU A 69 13.16 3.74 -2.08
C LEU A 69 13.24 2.93 -0.78
N GLY A 70 12.13 2.29 -0.40
CA GLY A 70 12.04 1.44 0.78
C GLY A 70 11.60 2.15 2.06
N LEU A 71 11.48 3.49 2.05
CA LEU A 71 11.03 4.24 3.22
C LEU A 71 9.57 3.90 3.53
N THR A 72 8.68 3.98 2.54
CA THR A 72 7.26 3.65 2.74
C THR A 72 7.09 2.16 3.02
N ALA A 73 7.84 1.30 2.32
CA ALA A 73 7.87 -0.13 2.59
C ALA A 73 8.17 -0.45 4.06
N PHE A 74 9.21 0.17 4.63
CA PHE A 74 9.57 -0.04 6.02
C PHE A 74 8.51 0.50 6.98
N THR A 75 7.99 1.70 6.73
CA THR A 75 6.92 2.28 7.54
C THR A 75 5.67 1.39 7.56
N LEU A 76 5.23 0.91 6.41
CA LEU A 76 4.04 0.06 6.33
C LEU A 76 4.27 -1.32 6.96
N ALA A 77 5.48 -1.86 6.90
CA ALA A 77 5.82 -3.11 7.56
C ALA A 77 5.77 -3.02 9.10
N VAL A 78 6.07 -1.84 9.66
CA VAL A 78 6.02 -1.60 11.11
C VAL A 78 4.59 -1.38 11.58
N VAL A 79 3.74 -0.76 10.74
CA VAL A 79 2.36 -0.43 11.09
C VAL A 79 1.41 -1.64 11.01
N ALA A 80 1.66 -2.57 10.07
CA ALA A 80 0.75 -3.67 9.73
C ALA A 80 1.12 -5.00 10.40
#